data_AF-A0A661FLK1-F1
#
_entry.id   AF-A0A661FLK1-F1
#
_cell.length_a   1.000
_cell.length_b   1.000
_cell.length_c   1.000
_cell.angle_alpha   90.00
_cell.angle_beta   90.00
_cell.angle_gamma   90.00
#
_symmetry.space_group_name_H-M   'P 1'
#
loop_
_entity.id
_entity.type
_entity.pdbx_description
1 polymer ?
#
loop_
_entity_poly.entity_id
_entity_poly.type
_entity_poly.pdbx_seq_one_letter_code
_entity_poly.pdbx_strand_id
1 'polypeptide(L)'
;MIKKILPLSIFIGLTFAASAMAGPEEDRLAIVKYYAERFPDVPLQEFANGLYAFDEDAREQWIEMEDFPPYEIAIEDGQALFEAPFANGKSYADCFDNGGIGVRQDYPYFDSDAGEVMTLE
;
A
#
# COMPACT_ATOMS: atom_id res chain seq x y z
N MET A 1 -2.14 -57.05 47.56
CA MET A 1 -1.49 -57.50 46.30
C MET A 1 -0.95 -56.27 45.58
N ILE A 2 0.37 -56.21 45.44
CA ILE A 2 1.13 -55.14 44.81
C ILE A 2 1.11 -55.34 43.30
N LYS A 3 0.85 -54.29 42.52
CA LYS A 3 1.31 -54.20 41.12
C LYS A 3 1.84 -52.79 40.86
N LYS A 4 3.16 -52.66 40.99
CA LYS A 4 3.96 -51.52 40.51
C LYS A 4 4.31 -51.79 39.05
N ILE A 5 3.93 -50.90 38.11
CA ILE A 5 4.56 -50.73 36.78
C ILE A 5 4.32 -49.27 36.36
N LEU A 6 5.21 -48.35 36.75
CA LEU A 6 6.25 -47.66 35.94
C LEU A 6 5.71 -46.50 35.06
N PRO A 7 6.10 -45.23 35.31
CA PRO A 7 5.67 -44.10 34.48
C PRO A 7 6.49 -44.05 33.19
N LEU A 8 5.82 -44.13 32.04
CA LEU A 8 6.42 -43.91 30.73
C LEU A 8 6.56 -42.39 30.53
N SER A 9 7.72 -41.85 30.86
CA SER A 9 8.10 -40.48 30.53
C SER A 9 8.11 -40.29 29.00
N ILE A 10 7.08 -39.62 28.48
CA ILE A 10 7.07 -39.08 27.12
C ILE A 10 7.87 -37.78 27.14
N PHE A 11 9.13 -37.86 26.68
CA PHE A 11 9.89 -36.71 26.19
C PHE A 11 9.71 -36.69 24.65
N ILE A 12 8.70 -35.95 24.18
CA ILE A 12 8.52 -35.54 22.79
C ILE A 12 8.40 -34.02 22.91
N GLY A 13 9.50 -33.28 22.77
CA GLY A 13 10.17 -32.99 21.51
C GLY A 13 10.01 -31.49 21.34
N LEU A 14 11.10 -30.74 21.54
CA LEU A 14 11.12 -29.28 21.38
C LEU A 14 10.60 -28.98 19.96
N THR A 15 9.36 -28.52 19.85
CA THR A 15 8.85 -27.96 18.60
C THR A 15 9.66 -26.71 18.35
N PHE A 16 10.64 -26.78 17.46
CA PHE A 16 11.27 -25.61 16.89
C PHE A 16 10.12 -24.81 16.26
N ALA A 17 9.73 -23.72 16.91
CA ALA A 17 8.86 -22.75 16.29
C ALA A 17 9.66 -22.20 15.11
N ALA A 18 9.38 -22.73 13.91
CA ALA A 18 9.85 -22.10 12.69
C ALA A 18 9.18 -20.72 12.69
N SER A 19 9.94 -19.70 13.06
CA SER A 19 9.55 -18.31 12.85
C SER A 19 9.16 -18.22 11.38
N ALA A 20 7.89 -17.91 11.10
CA ALA A 20 7.48 -17.64 9.74
C ALA A 20 8.27 -16.41 9.27
N MET A 21 9.37 -16.65 8.57
CA MET A 21 10.12 -15.62 7.85
C MET A 21 9.59 -15.63 6.42
N ALA A 22 8.37 -15.13 6.24
CA ALA A 22 7.98 -14.67 4.91
C ALA A 22 8.78 -13.39 4.64
N GLY A 23 9.40 -13.31 3.47
CA GLY A 23 10.04 -12.08 3.04
C GLY A 23 8.99 -11.08 2.54
N PRO A 24 9.38 -9.81 2.33
CA PRO A 24 8.45 -8.77 1.89
C PRO A 24 7.70 -9.11 0.60
N GLU A 25 8.37 -9.79 -0.34
CA GLU A 25 7.77 -10.21 -1.61
C GLU A 25 6.74 -11.32 -1.41
N GLU A 26 7.08 -12.33 -0.60
CA GLU A 26 6.19 -13.44 -0.28
C GLU A 26 4.93 -12.94 0.44
N ASP A 27 5.07 -12.00 1.38
CA ASP A 27 3.95 -11.37 2.07
C ASP A 27 3.06 -10.57 1.12
N ARG A 28 3.66 -9.78 0.21
CA ARG A 28 2.89 -9.03 -0.80
C ARG A 28 2.06 -9.98 -1.66
N LEU A 29 2.67 -11.06 -2.16
CA LEU A 29 2.00 -12.04 -3.00
C LEU A 29 0.90 -12.79 -2.23
N ALA A 30 1.12 -13.09 -0.94
CA ALA A 30 0.12 -13.73 -0.09
C ALA A 30 -1.13 -12.86 0.08
N ILE A 31 -0.96 -11.54 0.28
CA ILE A 31 -2.06 -10.58 0.37
C ILE A 31 -2.82 -10.49 -0.95
N VAL A 32 -2.12 -10.30 -2.07
CA VAL A 32 -2.73 -10.23 -3.40
C VAL A 32 -3.55 -11.49 -3.68
N LYS A 33 -2.98 -12.67 -3.40
CA LYS A 33 -3.66 -13.96 -3.56
C LYS A 33 -4.90 -14.05 -2.68
N TYR A 34 -4.78 -13.70 -1.40
CA TYR A 34 -5.90 -13.78 -0.45
C TYR A 34 -7.11 -12.96 -0.94
N TYR A 35 -6.90 -11.72 -1.40
CA TYR A 35 -7.98 -10.87 -1.88
C TYR A 35 -8.55 -11.32 -3.23
N ALA A 36 -7.71 -11.81 -4.15
CA ALA A 36 -8.17 -12.38 -5.42
C ALA A 36 -9.03 -13.64 -5.21
N GLU A 37 -8.67 -14.51 -4.26
CA GLU A 37 -9.49 -15.68 -3.91
C GLU A 37 -10.77 -15.30 -3.17
N ARG A 38 -10.74 -14.25 -2.35
CA ARG A 38 -11.88 -13.78 -1.56
C ARG A 38 -12.94 -13.07 -2.38
N PHE A 39 -12.54 -12.42 -3.48
CA PHE A 39 -13.39 -11.65 -4.39
C PHE A 39 -13.07 -12.01 -5.85
N PRO A 40 -13.40 -13.25 -6.29
CA PRO A 40 -12.99 -13.76 -7.60
C PRO A 40 -13.61 -13.00 -8.78
N ASP A 41 -14.73 -12.31 -8.54
CA ASP A 41 -15.45 -11.53 -9.56
C ASP A 41 -14.93 -10.08 -9.68
N VAL A 42 -14.01 -9.65 -8.80
CA VAL A 42 -13.42 -8.30 -8.82
C VAL A 42 -12.02 -8.38 -9.42
N PRO A 43 -11.78 -7.81 -10.62
CA PRO A 43 -10.45 -7.76 -11.23
C PRO A 43 -9.44 -7.07 -10.31
N LEU A 44 -8.17 -7.52 -10.33
CA LEU A 44 -7.13 -6.99 -9.45
C LEU A 44 -6.97 -5.46 -9.56
N GLN A 45 -7.17 -4.90 -10.75
CA GLN A 45 -7.06 -3.46 -11.01
C GLN A 45 -8.18 -2.66 -10.34
N GLU A 46 -9.36 -3.25 -10.16
CA GLU A 46 -10.49 -2.56 -9.53
C GLU A 46 -10.26 -2.27 -8.05
N PHE A 47 -9.37 -3.01 -7.38
CA PHE A 47 -9.01 -2.73 -5.99
C PHE A 47 -8.40 -1.33 -5.80
N ALA A 48 -7.88 -0.69 -6.86
CA ALA A 48 -7.43 0.70 -6.81
C ALA A 48 -8.59 1.69 -6.52
N ASN A 49 -9.83 1.31 -6.85
CA ASN A 49 -11.03 2.11 -6.60
C ASN A 49 -11.60 1.91 -5.17
N GLY A 50 -10.95 1.08 -4.34
CA GLY A 50 -11.34 0.88 -2.94
C GLY A 50 -12.79 0.38 -2.80
N LEU A 51 -13.60 1.08 -2.00
CA LEU A 51 -15.01 0.74 -1.78
C LEU A 51 -15.82 0.74 -3.09
N TYR A 52 -15.49 1.62 -4.03
CA TYR A 52 -16.22 1.75 -5.29
C TYR A 52 -16.09 0.52 -6.20
N ALA A 53 -15.13 -0.38 -5.92
CA ALA A 53 -15.05 -1.68 -6.59
C ALA A 53 -16.15 -2.66 -6.15
N PHE A 54 -16.82 -2.39 -5.03
CA PHE A 54 -17.78 -3.31 -4.38
C PHE A 54 -19.20 -2.74 -4.27
N ASP A 55 -19.37 -1.44 -4.52
CA ASP A 55 -20.64 -0.73 -4.39
C ASP A 55 -20.87 0.09 -5.66
N GLU A 56 -21.77 -0.41 -6.52
CA GLU A 56 -22.07 0.18 -7.83
C GLU A 56 -22.73 1.55 -7.69
N ASP A 57 -23.69 1.71 -6.77
CA ASP A 57 -24.37 2.98 -6.52
C ASP A 57 -23.36 4.04 -6.03
N ALA A 58 -22.41 3.66 -5.17
CA ALA A 58 -21.35 4.57 -4.72
C ALA A 58 -20.38 4.93 -5.86
N ARG A 59 -20.10 3.97 -6.76
CA ARG A 59 -19.23 4.20 -7.93
C ARG A 59 -19.88 5.15 -8.93
N GLU A 60 -21.18 4.99 -9.20
CA GLU A 60 -21.93 5.90 -10.08
C GLU A 60 -21.92 7.32 -9.53
N GLN A 61 -22.22 7.49 -8.24
CA GLN A 61 -22.18 8.80 -7.58
C GLN A 61 -20.78 9.43 -7.60
N TRP A 62 -19.73 8.62 -7.40
CA TRP A 62 -18.37 9.10 -7.50
C TRP A 62 -18.05 9.58 -8.92
N ILE A 63 -18.38 8.82 -9.95
CA ILE A 63 -18.18 9.22 -11.35
C ILE A 63 -18.92 10.51 -11.68
N GLU A 64 -20.17 10.67 -11.22
CA GLU A 64 -20.92 11.93 -11.38
C GLU A 64 -20.25 13.11 -10.66
N MET A 65 -19.62 12.87 -9.51
CA MET A 65 -18.85 13.90 -8.80
C MET A 65 -17.54 14.25 -9.52
N GLU A 66 -16.90 13.27 -10.17
CA GLU A 66 -15.69 13.48 -10.97
C GLU A 66 -15.93 14.28 -12.26
N ASP A 67 -17.18 14.45 -12.71
CA ASP A 67 -17.52 15.41 -13.78
C ASP A 67 -17.32 16.88 -13.33
N PHE A 68 -17.48 17.15 -12.03
CA PHE A 68 -17.26 18.46 -11.42
C PHE A 68 -16.55 18.33 -10.07
N PRO A 69 -15.27 17.95 -10.05
CA PRO A 69 -14.60 17.61 -8.82
C PRO A 69 -14.52 18.82 -7.87
N PRO A 70 -14.91 18.67 -6.59
CA PRO A 70 -14.87 19.78 -5.64
C PRO A 70 -13.44 20.25 -5.33
N TYR A 71 -12.44 19.44 -5.71
CA TYR A 71 -11.02 19.70 -5.50
C TYR A 71 -10.34 20.40 -6.69
N GLU A 72 -11.04 20.65 -7.80
CA GLU A 72 -10.46 21.25 -9.02
C GLU A 72 -9.73 22.57 -8.72
N ILE A 73 -10.35 23.45 -7.92
CA ILE A 73 -9.75 24.74 -7.54
C ILE A 73 -8.40 24.54 -6.82
N ALA A 74 -8.31 23.54 -5.95
CA ALA A 74 -7.06 23.25 -5.23
C ALA A 74 -5.99 22.67 -6.17
N ILE A 75 -6.39 21.92 -7.20
CA ILE A 75 -5.48 21.42 -8.24
C ILE A 75 -4.95 22.58 -9.09
N GLU A 76 -5.82 23.50 -9.52
CA GLU A 76 -5.43 24.70 -10.26
C GLU A 76 -4.47 25.59 -9.44
N ASP A 77 -4.79 25.84 -8.17
CA ASP A 77 -3.91 26.58 -7.24
C ASP A 77 -2.56 25.86 -7.06
N GLY A 78 -2.60 24.53 -6.92
CA GLY A 78 -1.40 23.69 -6.84
C GLY A 78 -0.55 23.77 -8.09
N GLN A 79 -1.15 23.75 -9.28
CA GLN A 79 -0.46 23.90 -10.56
C GLN A 79 0.21 25.28 -10.66
N ALA A 80 -0.49 26.35 -10.30
CA ALA A 80 0.08 27.70 -10.31
C ALA A 80 1.32 27.80 -9.41
N LEU A 81 1.29 27.16 -8.23
CA LEU A 81 2.45 27.07 -7.34
C LEU A 81 3.56 26.21 -7.95
N PHE A 82 3.21 25.08 -8.58
CA PHE A 82 4.15 24.13 -9.17
C PHE A 82 4.98 24.76 -10.30
N GLU A 83 4.33 25.58 -11.14
CA GLU A 83 4.93 26.25 -12.29
C GLU A 83 5.69 27.53 -11.92
N ALA A 84 5.36 28.15 -10.78
CA ALA A 84 5.98 29.40 -10.36
C ALA A 84 7.47 29.23 -10.07
N PRO A 85 8.35 30.08 -10.65
CA PRO A 85 9.77 30.02 -10.34
C PRO A 85 10.05 30.59 -8.94
N PHE A 86 10.88 29.88 -8.19
CA PHE A 86 11.53 30.36 -6.99
C PHE A 86 12.51 31.51 -7.30
N ALA A 87 13.01 32.17 -6.25
CA ALA A 87 13.97 33.27 -6.39
C ALA A 87 15.29 32.89 -7.09
N ASN A 88 15.64 31.60 -7.10
CA ASN A 88 16.82 31.06 -7.80
C ASN A 88 16.55 30.68 -9.27
N GLY A 89 15.34 30.93 -9.78
CA GLY A 89 14.92 30.61 -11.15
C GLY A 89 14.50 29.16 -11.40
N LYS A 90 14.55 28.28 -10.39
CA LYS A 90 14.02 26.91 -10.45
C LYS A 90 12.53 26.88 -10.08
N SER A 91 11.83 25.78 -10.32
CA SER A 91 10.47 25.52 -9.81
C SER A 91 10.37 24.17 -9.09
N TYR A 92 9.18 23.79 -8.63
CA TYR A 92 8.96 22.46 -8.05
C TYR A 92 9.26 21.33 -9.04
N ALA A 93 9.05 21.55 -10.34
CA ALA A 93 9.38 20.57 -11.38
C ALA A 93 10.85 20.16 -11.35
N ASP A 94 11.76 21.08 -10.99
CA ASP A 94 13.21 20.81 -10.90
C ASP A 94 13.60 19.98 -9.67
N CYS A 95 12.68 19.78 -8.72
CA CYS A 95 12.90 18.96 -7.53
C CYS A 95 12.59 17.48 -7.77
N PHE A 96 11.88 17.15 -8.84
CA PHE A 96 11.41 15.80 -9.12
C PHE A 96 11.97 15.27 -10.44
N ASP A 97 12.14 13.95 -10.50
CA ASP A 97 12.40 13.29 -11.77
C ASP A 97 11.24 13.52 -12.75
N ASN A 98 11.54 13.43 -14.04
CA ASN A 98 10.55 13.61 -15.11
C ASN A 98 9.76 14.94 -15.03
N GLY A 99 10.36 15.99 -14.45
CA GLY A 99 9.72 17.30 -14.28
C GLY A 99 8.50 17.27 -13.36
N GLY A 100 8.41 16.28 -12.47
CA GLY A 100 7.28 16.09 -11.55
C GLY A 100 6.03 15.45 -12.15
N ILE A 101 6.14 14.85 -13.33
CA ILE A 101 5.04 14.05 -13.91
C ILE A 101 5.10 12.65 -13.33
N GLY A 102 4.02 12.28 -12.61
CA GLY A 102 3.91 10.98 -11.95
C GLY A 102 4.91 10.87 -10.81
N VAL A 103 4.72 11.64 -9.74
CA VAL A 103 5.58 11.58 -8.55
C VAL A 103 4.98 10.68 -7.47
N ARG A 104 3.65 10.75 -7.27
CA ARG A 104 3.01 10.19 -6.07
C ARG A 104 3.17 8.69 -5.92
N GLN A 105 3.25 7.94 -7.03
CA GLN A 105 3.34 6.48 -7.02
C GLN A 105 4.71 5.95 -6.55
N ASP A 106 5.75 6.81 -6.56
CA ASP A 106 7.10 6.44 -6.12
C ASP A 106 7.26 6.61 -4.60
N TYR A 107 6.21 7.06 -3.91
CA TYR A 107 6.17 7.29 -2.46
C TYR A 107 5.08 6.44 -1.79
N PRO A 108 5.30 5.98 -0.54
CA PRO A 108 6.50 6.20 0.26
C PRO A 108 7.65 5.25 -0.12
N TYR A 109 8.88 5.65 0.18
CA TYR A 109 10.06 4.79 0.09
C TYR A 109 10.91 4.90 1.36
N PHE A 110 11.73 3.89 1.63
CA PHE A 110 12.70 3.95 2.73
C PHE A 110 14.01 4.54 2.23
N ASP A 111 14.41 5.68 2.78
CA ASP A 111 15.70 6.31 2.51
C ASP A 111 16.74 5.74 3.48
N SER A 112 17.76 5.07 2.95
CA SER A 112 18.78 4.40 3.77
C SER A 112 19.76 5.38 4.44
N ASP A 113 19.95 6.57 3.85
CA ASP A 113 20.91 7.56 4.33
C ASP A 113 20.28 8.38 5.46
N ALA A 114 19.00 8.72 5.34
CA ALA A 114 18.19 9.34 6.39
C ALA A 114 17.75 8.32 7.45
N GLY A 115 17.65 7.03 7.09
CA GLY A 115 17.21 5.96 7.99
C GLY A 115 15.71 6.01 8.32
N GLU A 116 14.90 6.60 7.44
CA GLU A 116 13.47 6.80 7.65
C GLU A 116 12.65 6.60 6.38
N VAL A 117 11.32 6.52 6.55
CA VAL A 117 10.39 6.43 5.43
C VAL A 117 10.07 7.84 4.94
N MET A 118 10.43 8.12 3.70
CA MET A 118 10.14 9.39 3.05
C MET A 118 8.73 9.39 2.47
N THR A 119 7.98 10.44 2.80
CA THR A 119 6.66 10.74 2.25
C THR A 119 6.77 11.82 1.17
N LEU A 120 5.68 12.07 0.44
CA LEU A 120 5.69 13.12 -0.59
C LEU A 120 5.55 14.52 0.03
N GLU A 121 4.85 14.59 1.15
CA GLU A 121 4.64 15.76 2.01
C GLU A 121 5.93 16.24 2.66
#